data_AF-A0A3C0AD01-F1
#
_entry.id   AF-A0A3C0AD01-F1
#
_cell.length_a   1.000
_cell.length_b   1.000
_cell.length_c   1.000
_cell.angle_alpha   90.00
_cell.angle_beta   90.00
_cell.angle_gamma   90.00
#
_symmetry.space_group_name_H-M   'P 1'
#
loop_
_entity.id
_entity.type
_entity.pdbx_description
1 polymer ?
#
loop_
_entity_poly.entity_id
_entity_poly.type
_entity_poly.pdbx_seq_one_letter_code
_entity_poly.pdbx_strand_id
1 'polypeptide(L)'
;QDQVFSYWRTTVPEWKTENERIEAIWKQHPEGTTQLVYQDRPQPRQTHLLDRGDFLKQKQVVQPGVPGFLNSLPTDGPVNRLTFARWLVDRQSPTTARAIVN
;
A
#
# COMPACT_ATOMS: atom_id res chain seq x y z
N GLN A 1 -4.38 -22.85 -0.95
CA GLN A 1 -4.69 -24.10 -1.68
C GLN A 1 -3.68 -24.34 -2.82
N ASP A 2 -3.19 -23.29 -3.47
CA ASP A 2 -2.26 -23.36 -4.61
C ASP A 2 -0.92 -24.06 -4.33
N GLN A 3 -0.34 -23.89 -3.13
CA GLN A 3 0.93 -24.54 -2.79
C GLN A 3 0.80 -26.07 -2.69
N VAL A 4 -0.34 -26.56 -2.20
CA VAL A 4 -0.59 -28.00 -2.04
C VAL A 4 -0.73 -28.66 -3.41
N PHE A 5 -1.52 -28.05 -4.30
CA PHE A 5 -1.66 -28.52 -5.68
C PHE A 5 -0.33 -28.44 -6.45
N SER A 6 0.43 -27.35 -6.27
CA SER A 6 1.73 -27.15 -6.91
C SER A 6 2.76 -28.21 -6.52
N TYR A 7 2.70 -28.70 -5.28
CA TYR A 7 3.56 -29.81 -4.83
C TYR A 7 3.02 -31.16 -5.31
N TRP A 8 1.71 -31.41 -5.19
CA TRP A 8 1.10 -32.68 -5.61
C TRP A 8 1.32 -32.97 -7.11
N ARG A 9 1.22 -31.96 -7.99
CA ARG A 9 1.42 -32.17 -9.44
C ARG A 9 2.85 -32.59 -9.82
N THR A 10 3.83 -32.42 -8.94
CA THR A 10 5.21 -32.87 -9.21
C THR A 10 5.45 -34.31 -8.79
N THR A 11 4.58 -34.88 -7.96
CA THR A 11 4.68 -36.28 -7.49
C THR A 11 3.92 -37.27 -8.37
N VAL A 12 3.07 -36.77 -9.28
CA VAL A 12 2.20 -37.58 -10.15
C VAL A 12 2.80 -37.67 -11.57
N PRO A 13 3.21 -38.87 -12.05
CA PRO A 13 3.86 -39.05 -13.36
C PRO A 13 3.05 -38.55 -14.57
N GLU A 14 1.72 -38.61 -14.48
CA GLU A 14 0.77 -38.22 -15.53
C GLU A 14 0.84 -36.73 -15.86
N TRP A 15 1.37 -35.91 -14.93
CA TRP A 15 1.51 -34.45 -15.11
C TRP A 15 2.83 -34.03 -15.75
N LYS A 16 3.68 -34.98 -16.15
CA LYS A 16 5.02 -34.66 -16.69
C LYS A 16 4.94 -33.69 -17.86
N THR A 17 4.06 -33.94 -18.83
CA THR A 17 3.92 -33.11 -20.04
C THR A 17 3.42 -31.70 -19.71
N GLU A 18 2.47 -31.58 -18.80
CA GLU A 18 1.91 -30.30 -18.35
C GLU A 18 2.96 -29.51 -17.56
N ASN A 19 3.73 -30.18 -16.71
CA ASN A 19 4.83 -29.57 -15.95
C ASN A 19 5.91 -29.02 -16.90
N GLU A 20 6.26 -29.75 -17.96
CA GLU A 20 7.20 -29.29 -18.99
C GLU A 20 6.68 -28.05 -19.73
N ARG A 21 5.38 -27.98 -20.04
CA ARG A 21 4.76 -26.79 -20.65
C ARG A 21 4.76 -25.60 -19.69
N ILE A 22 4.45 -25.81 -18.42
CA ILE A 22 4.48 -24.77 -17.38
C ILE A 22 5.91 -24.22 -17.23
N GLU A 23 6.92 -25.09 -17.15
CA GLU A 23 8.33 -24.73 -17.12
C GLU A 23 8.76 -23.90 -18.35
N ALA A 24 8.32 -24.30 -19.55
CA ALA A 24 8.63 -23.57 -20.76
C ALA A 24 8.05 -22.14 -20.76
N ILE A 25 6.86 -21.95 -20.18
CA ILE A 25 6.23 -20.62 -20.01
C ILE A 25 6.96 -19.81 -18.94
N TRP A 26 7.33 -20.42 -17.81
CA TRP A 26 8.08 -19.73 -16.75
C TRP A 26 9.42 -19.18 -17.23
N LYS A 27 10.11 -19.88 -18.13
CA LYS A 27 11.36 -19.39 -18.76
C LYS A 27 11.16 -18.11 -19.59
N GLN A 28 9.94 -17.83 -20.05
CA GLN A 28 9.60 -16.62 -20.78
C GLN A 28 9.14 -15.49 -19.85
N HIS A 29 8.90 -15.77 -18.56
CA HIS A 29 8.49 -14.77 -17.61
C HIS A 29 9.64 -13.77 -17.42
N PRO A 30 9.41 -12.46 -17.63
CA PRO A 30 10.46 -11.48 -17.43
C PRO A 30 10.90 -11.47 -15.97
N GLU A 31 12.20 -11.40 -15.72
CA GLU A 31 12.69 -11.12 -14.38
C GLU A 31 12.26 -9.70 -13.99
N GLY A 32 11.45 -9.59 -12.94
CA GLY A 32 11.03 -8.31 -12.42
C GLY A 32 12.20 -7.60 -11.73
N THR A 33 12.26 -6.28 -11.85
CA THR A 33 13.17 -5.48 -11.01
C THR A 33 12.56 -5.32 -9.62
N THR A 34 13.30 -5.70 -8.58
CA THR A 34 12.87 -5.46 -7.20
C THR A 34 12.75 -3.95 -6.95
N GLN A 35 11.64 -3.55 -6.33
CA GLN A 35 11.41 -2.16 -5.92
C GLN A 35 11.21 -2.07 -4.42
N LEU A 36 11.57 -0.92 -3.85
CA LEU A 36 11.28 -0.65 -2.46
C LEU A 36 9.78 -0.42 -2.29
N VAL A 37 9.18 -1.20 -1.40
CA VAL A 37 7.79 -1.01 -0.99
C VAL A 37 7.73 -0.34 0.36
N TYR A 38 6.61 0.33 0.62
CA TYR A 38 6.37 0.84 1.97
C TYR A 38 6.10 -0.30 2.94
N GLN A 39 6.72 -0.23 4.10
CA GLN A 39 6.41 -1.07 5.26
C GLN A 39 6.23 -0.18 6.48
N ASP A 40 5.16 -0.42 7.25
CA ASP A 40 4.95 0.27 8.52
C ASP A 40 6.09 -0.06 9.49
N ARG A 41 6.52 0.97 10.22
CA ARG A 41 7.53 0.81 11.27
C ARG A 41 6.88 0.18 12.50
N PRO A 42 7.57 -0.74 13.20
CA PRO A 42 7.10 -1.21 14.51
C PRO A 42 6.89 -0.05 15.49
N GLN A 43 7.78 0.94 15.46
CA GLN A 43 7.66 2.18 16.23
C GLN A 43 7.51 3.39 15.29
N PRO A 44 6.35 4.08 15.30
CA PRO A 44 6.15 5.30 14.53
C PRO A 44 7.12 6.42 14.95
N ARG A 45 7.55 7.23 13.98
CA ARG A 45 8.32 8.45 14.27
C ARG A 45 7.37 9.53 14.79
N GLN A 46 7.77 10.24 15.84
CA GLN A 46 7.07 11.45 16.26
C GLN A 46 7.26 12.54 15.20
N THR A 47 6.17 13.25 14.88
CA THR A 47 6.18 14.39 13.94
C THR A 47 5.79 15.63 14.70
N HIS A 48 6.49 16.75 14.46
CA HIS A 48 6.26 18.02 15.15
C HIS A 48 5.88 19.11 14.17
N LEU A 49 5.07 20.06 14.63
CA LEU A 49 4.96 21.35 13.96
C LEU A 49 6.29 22.11 14.12
N LEU A 50 6.79 22.72 13.05
CA LEU A 50 8.00 23.55 13.11
C LEU A 50 7.64 25.02 13.33
N ASP A 51 8.52 25.76 14.01
CA ASP A 51 8.33 27.19 14.16
C ASP A 51 8.50 27.93 12.83
N ARG A 52 7.73 29.00 12.65
CA ARG A 52 7.79 29.78 11.41
C ARG A 52 9.10 30.56 11.38
N GLY A 53 9.91 30.32 10.35
CA GLY A 53 11.20 30.99 10.16
C GLY A 53 12.38 30.31 10.86
N ASP A 54 12.14 29.23 11.62
CA ASP A 54 13.21 28.46 12.27
C ASP A 54 12.86 26.96 12.23
N PHE A 55 13.37 26.27 11.20
CA PHE A 55 13.09 24.84 10.97
C PHE A 55 13.78 23.91 11.98
N LEU A 56 14.70 24.43 12.80
CA LEU A 56 15.36 23.66 13.87
C LEU A 56 14.53 23.66 15.16
N LYS A 57 13.56 24.57 15.30
CA LYS A 57 12.68 24.63 16.46
C LYS A 57 11.39 23.84 16.25
N GLN A 58 11.28 22.76 17.01
CA GLN A 58 10.07 21.95 17.08
C GLN A 58 9.10 22.54 18.10
N LYS A 59 7.81 22.50 17.76
CA LYS A 59 6.68 22.81 18.64
C LYS A 59 5.94 21.52 19.00
N GLN A 60 4.62 21.56 19.05
CA GLN A 60 3.78 20.45 19.45
C GLN A 60 3.92 19.25 18.51
N VAL A 61 3.81 18.05 19.09
CA VAL A 61 3.63 16.80 18.34
C VAL A 61 2.29 16.85 17.63
N VAL A 62 2.27 16.43 16.36
CA VAL A 62 1.06 16.28 15.56
C VAL A 62 0.74 14.81 15.39
N GLN A 63 -0.57 14.51 15.38
CA GLN A 63 -1.09 13.16 15.12
C GLN A 63 -1.60 13.07 13.68
N PRO A 64 -1.64 11.86 13.09
CA PRO A 64 -2.33 11.63 11.82
C PRO A 64 -3.78 12.10 11.89
N GLY A 65 -4.29 12.70 10.82
CA GLY A 65 -5.65 13.21 10.75
C GLY A 65 -5.90 14.00 9.48
N VAL A 66 -7.04 14.68 9.44
CA VAL A 66 -7.44 15.59 8.35
C VAL A 66 -7.71 16.99 8.91
N PRO A 67 -7.61 18.05 8.10
CA PRO A 67 -7.94 19.40 8.55
C PRO A 67 -9.37 19.47 9.11
N GLY A 68 -9.55 20.06 10.28
CA GLY A 68 -10.84 20.07 10.99
C GLY A 68 -11.97 20.85 10.31
N PHE A 69 -11.65 21.67 9.30
CA PHE A 69 -12.63 22.36 8.47
C PHE A 69 -13.11 21.52 7.27
N LEU A 70 -12.53 20.33 7.06
CA LEU A 70 -12.95 19.35 6.05
C LEU A 70 -13.79 18.25 6.71
N ASN A 71 -14.36 17.38 5.86
CA ASN A 71 -15.13 16.23 6.33
C ASN A 71 -14.26 15.30 7.19
N SER A 72 -14.83 14.76 8.27
CA SER A 72 -14.10 13.91 9.21
C SER A 72 -13.67 12.58 8.60
N LEU A 73 -12.63 11.96 9.17
CA LEU A 73 -12.28 10.59 8.84
C LEU A 73 -13.36 9.62 9.33
N PRO A 74 -13.55 8.47 8.64
CA PRO A 74 -14.37 7.39 9.17
C PRO A 74 -13.87 6.94 10.54
N THR A 75 -14.79 6.67 11.46
CA THR A 75 -14.47 6.24 12.84
C THR A 75 -14.30 4.73 12.95
N ASP A 76 -14.66 3.98 11.91
CA ASP A 76 -14.61 2.53 11.81
C ASP A 76 -13.24 2.04 11.29
N GLY A 77 -12.16 2.45 11.95
CA GLY A 77 -10.85 1.93 11.59
C GLY A 77 -9.65 2.66 12.18
N PRO A 78 -8.45 2.11 11.97
CA PRO A 78 -7.21 2.77 12.36
C PRO A 78 -7.00 4.05 11.54
N VAL A 79 -6.46 5.10 12.17
CA VAL A 79 -6.05 6.33 11.48
C VAL A 79 -4.71 6.11 10.78
N ASN A 80 -4.75 5.42 9.65
CA ASN A 80 -3.57 5.06 8.87
C ASN A 80 -3.72 5.49 7.40
N ARG A 81 -2.73 5.15 6.57
CA ARG A 81 -2.70 5.53 5.15
C ARG A 81 -3.84 4.95 4.34
N LEU A 82 -4.28 3.73 4.65
CA LEU A 82 -5.39 3.11 3.94
C LEU A 82 -6.70 3.86 4.23
N THR A 83 -6.95 4.21 5.49
CA THR A 83 -8.13 5.00 5.89
C THR A 83 -8.11 6.39 5.25
N PHE A 84 -6.94 7.06 5.24
CA PHE A 84 -6.80 8.34 4.56
C PHE A 84 -7.02 8.24 3.04
N ALA A 85 -6.51 7.18 2.39
CA ALA A 85 -6.71 6.97 0.96
C ALA A 85 -8.18 6.75 0.61
N ARG A 86 -8.92 5.97 1.43
CA ARG A 86 -10.37 5.79 1.28
C ARG A 86 -11.11 7.11 1.44
N TRP A 87 -10.77 7.90 2.47
CA TRP A 87 -11.34 9.23 2.69
C TRP A 87 -11.07 10.18 1.52
N LEU A 88 -9.87 10.14 0.93
CA LEU A 88 -9.48 11.02 -0.18
C LEU A 88 -10.34 10.81 -1.42
N VAL A 89 -10.67 9.55 -1.73
CA VAL A 89 -11.47 9.16 -2.92
C VAL A 89 -12.95 8.96 -2.61
N ASP A 90 -13.37 9.23 -1.36
CA ASP A 90 -14.76 9.10 -0.94
C ASP A 90 -15.65 10.08 -1.71
N ARG A 91 -16.91 9.69 -2.00
CA ARG A 91 -17.84 10.56 -2.73
C ARG A 91 -18.22 11.82 -1.94
N GLN A 92 -18.06 11.77 -0.62
CA GLN A 92 -18.28 12.87 0.29
C GLN A 92 -16.99 13.67 0.52
N SER A 93 -15.87 13.32 -0.12
CA SER A 93 -14.62 14.08 -0.03
C SER A 93 -14.79 15.51 -0.57
N PRO A 94 -14.27 16.54 0.11
CA PRO A 94 -14.41 17.94 -0.31
C PRO A 94 -13.50 18.29 -1.49
N THR A 95 -12.57 17.40 -1.87
CA THR A 95 -11.76 17.55 -3.07
C THR A 95 -12.54 17.02 -4.26
N THR A 96 -13.25 17.90 -4.98
CA THR A 96 -13.87 17.58 -6.27
C THR A 96 -12.85 16.88 -7.17
N ALA A 97 -13.27 15.80 -7.85
CA ALA A 97 -12.43 15.09 -8.81
C ALA A 97 -11.83 16.08 -9.82
N ARG A 98 -10.53 16.37 -9.69
CA ARG A 98 -9.81 17.16 -10.70
C ARG A 98 -9.40 16.21 -11.83
N ALA A 99 -10.26 16.11 -12.83
CA ALA A 99 -9.92 15.55 -14.12
C ALA A 99 -9.07 16.56 -14.91
N ILE A 100 -7.84 16.82 -14.46
CA ILE A 100 -6.85 17.51 -15.28
C ILE A 100 -5.52 16.77 -15.11
N VAL A 101 -5.17 16.00 -16.13
CA VAL A 101 -3.83 15.45 -16.34
C VAL A 101 -3.01 16.60 -16.94
N ASN A 102 -1.90 16.98 -16.31
CA ASN A 102 -0.90 17.87 -16.91
C ASN A 102 0.05 17.04 -17.78
#